data_AF-A0A418GDA8-F1
#
_entry.id   AF-A0A418GDA8-F1
#
_cell.length_a   1.000
_cell.length_b   1.000
_cell.length_c   1.000
_cell.angle_alpha   90.00
_cell.angle_beta   90.00
_cell.angle_gamma   90.00
#
_symmetry.space_group_name_H-M   'P 1'
#
loop_
_entity.id
_entity.type
_entity.pdbx_description
1 polymer ?
#
loop_
_entity_poly.entity_id
_entity_poly.type
_entity_poly.pdbx_seq_one_letter_code
_entity_poly.pdbx_strand_id
1 'polypeptide(L)'
;AIRELILRACRNMIKLLTQDDTVNLSKFISREQLSPTAAYHLVHEQVISPLHSHLTRLIAAWTGCDASDTRMILHTHALIGEILAFRLGKETILLRTGWTAFDEEKTELINQTVTCHIDLILQGLSQRSL
;
A
#
# COMPACT_ATOMS: atom_id res chain seq x y z
N ALA A 1 -15.83 11.05 5.14
CA ALA A 1 -15.30 10.24 6.26
C ALA A 1 -14.45 9.06 5.76
N ILE A 2 -15.01 8.12 4.98
CA ILE A 2 -14.30 6.90 4.54
C ILE A 2 -13.04 7.20 3.70
N ARG A 3 -13.11 8.12 2.73
CA ARG A 3 -11.94 8.54 1.94
C ARG A 3 -10.76 8.97 2.83
N GLU A 4 -11.00 9.76 3.87
CA GLU A 4 -9.92 10.21 4.75
C GLU A 4 -9.28 9.04 5.51
N LEU A 5 -10.06 8.03 5.89
CA LEU A 5 -9.52 6.81 6.50
C LEU A 5 -8.62 6.02 5.54
N ILE A 6 -9.04 5.90 4.27
CA ILE A 6 -8.23 5.25 3.22
C ILE A 6 -6.91 6.00 3.03
N LEU A 7 -6.98 7.33 2.83
CA LEU A 7 -5.81 8.15 2.61
C LEU A 7 -4.87 8.16 3.81
N ARG A 8 -5.41 8.21 5.04
CA ARG A 8 -4.62 8.11 6.26
C ARG A 8 -3.91 6.76 6.38
N ALA A 9 -4.58 5.65 6.06
CA ALA A 9 -3.96 4.33 6.04
C ALA A 9 -2.78 4.28 5.05
N CYS A 10 -2.99 4.82 3.84
CA CYS A 10 -1.96 4.87 2.80
C CYS A 10 -0.77 5.75 3.21
N ARG A 11 -1.03 6.95 3.75
CA ARG A 11 0.02 7.84 4.28
C ARG A 11 0.85 7.17 5.39
N ASN A 12 0.20 6.46 6.30
CA ASN A 12 0.90 5.72 7.37
C ASN A 12 1.79 4.61 6.80
N MET A 13 1.31 3.87 5.79
CA MET A 13 2.11 2.86 5.11
C MET A 13 3.31 3.47 4.37
N ILE A 14 3.10 4.57 3.63
CA ILE A 14 4.18 5.29 2.92
C ILE A 14 5.23 5.74 3.92
N LYS A 15 4.84 6.40 5.02
CA LYS A 15 5.77 6.82 6.07
C LYS A 15 6.58 5.66 6.64
N LEU A 16 5.94 4.54 6.95
CA LEU A 16 6.63 3.33 7.43
C LEU A 16 7.63 2.81 6.39
N LEU A 17 7.26 2.85 5.11
CA LEU A 17 8.00 2.29 3.98
C LEU A 17 9.02 3.27 3.36
N THR A 18 9.10 4.52 3.79
CA THR A 18 10.18 5.44 3.39
C THR A 18 11.25 5.61 4.49
N GLN A 19 10.97 5.21 5.73
CA GLN A 19 11.94 5.27 6.83
C GLN A 19 13.07 4.22 6.72
N ASP A 20 14.32 4.63 6.93
CA ASP A 20 15.47 3.74 6.82
C ASP A 20 15.50 2.63 7.88
N ASP A 21 14.98 2.89 9.08
CA ASP A 21 14.93 1.91 10.18
C ASP A 21 14.10 0.66 9.85
N THR A 22 13.21 0.75 8.86
CA THR A 22 12.36 -0.38 8.45
C THR A 22 12.98 -1.21 7.30
N VAL A 23 14.18 -0.86 6.80
CA VAL A 23 14.79 -1.56 5.66
C VAL A 23 15.04 -3.04 5.94
N ASN A 24 15.51 -3.38 7.15
CA ASN A 24 15.75 -4.77 7.53
C ASN A 24 14.44 -5.57 7.63
N LEU A 25 13.37 -4.93 8.13
CA LEU A 25 12.03 -5.52 8.11
C LEU A 25 11.58 -5.78 6.68
N SER A 26 11.73 -4.81 5.75
CA SER A 26 11.38 -5.03 4.35
C SER A 26 12.16 -6.18 3.71
N LYS A 27 13.47 -6.27 3.94
CA LYS A 27 14.29 -7.39 3.44
C LYS A 27 13.80 -8.74 3.95
N PHE A 28 13.50 -8.83 5.25
CA PHE A 28 12.94 -10.03 5.85
C PHE A 28 11.61 -10.42 5.19
N ILE A 29 10.67 -9.48 5.09
CA ILE A 29 9.35 -9.71 4.49
C ILE A 29 9.44 -10.10 3.02
N SER A 30 10.29 -9.43 2.23
CA SER A 30 10.48 -9.77 0.81
C SER A 30 11.02 -11.19 0.63
N ARG A 31 11.98 -11.62 1.47
CA ARG A 31 12.48 -12.99 1.44
C ARG A 31 11.35 -13.98 1.77
N GLU A 32 10.61 -13.73 2.85
CA GLU A 32 9.50 -14.59 3.28
C GLU A 32 8.33 -14.62 2.27
N GLN A 33 8.14 -13.58 1.44
CA GLN A 33 7.15 -13.61 0.35
C GLN A 33 7.57 -14.51 -0.80
N LEU A 34 8.87 -14.56 -1.13
CA LEU A 34 9.40 -15.37 -2.23
C LEU A 34 9.66 -16.82 -1.84
N SER A 35 9.97 -17.07 -0.56
CA SER A 35 10.17 -18.40 0.00
C SER A 35 9.53 -18.47 1.40
N PRO A 36 8.21 -18.70 1.47
CA PRO A 36 7.48 -18.66 2.73
C PRO A 36 7.91 -19.75 3.71
N THR A 37 8.08 -19.34 4.96
CA THR A 37 8.26 -20.26 6.11
C THR A 37 7.15 -20.06 7.13
N ALA A 38 7.20 -20.77 8.26
CA ALA A 38 6.32 -20.53 9.39
C ALA A 38 6.34 -19.06 9.87
N ALA A 39 7.46 -18.36 9.67
CA ALA A 39 7.55 -16.94 10.03
C ALA A 39 6.65 -16.06 9.15
N TYR A 40 6.58 -16.32 7.83
CA TYR A 40 5.63 -15.62 6.96
C TYR A 40 4.19 -15.81 7.42
N HIS A 41 3.80 -17.04 7.76
CA HIS A 41 2.43 -17.32 8.22
C HIS A 41 2.06 -16.52 9.46
N LEU A 42 2.97 -16.43 10.43
CA LEU A 42 2.75 -15.64 11.65
C LEU A 42 2.59 -14.15 11.34
N VAL A 43 3.46 -13.59 10.48
CA VAL A 43 3.35 -12.19 10.06
C VAL A 43 2.08 -11.94 9.26
N HIS A 44 1.73 -12.88 8.38
CA HIS A 44 0.54 -12.78 7.56
C HIS A 44 -0.72 -12.73 8.42
N GLU A 45 -0.86 -13.66 9.36
CA GLU A 45 -2.02 -13.74 10.25
C GLU A 45 -2.13 -12.51 11.16
N GLN A 46 -1.02 -12.06 11.76
CA GLN A 46 -1.07 -11.00 12.76
C GLN A 46 -1.07 -9.58 12.18
N VAL A 47 -0.54 -9.38 10.97
CA VAL A 47 -0.32 -8.03 10.42
C VAL A 47 -0.89 -7.87 9.03
N ILE A 48 -0.46 -8.69 8.06
CA ILE A 48 -0.78 -8.45 6.64
C ILE A 48 -2.27 -8.67 6.39
N SER A 49 -2.84 -9.79 6.84
CA SER A 49 -4.24 -10.13 6.64
C SER A 49 -5.17 -9.10 7.30
N PRO A 50 -5.00 -8.73 8.59
CA PRO A 50 -5.79 -7.66 9.19
C PRO A 50 -5.69 -6.35 8.41
N LEU A 51 -4.48 -5.87 8.09
CA LEU A 51 -4.29 -4.62 7.33
C LEU A 51 -5.01 -4.66 5.99
N HIS A 52 -4.79 -5.72 5.21
CA HIS A 52 -5.38 -5.88 3.89
C HIS A 52 -6.91 -5.94 3.97
N SER A 53 -7.45 -6.76 4.87
CA SER A 53 -8.91 -6.88 5.04
C SER A 53 -9.54 -5.56 5.49
N HIS A 54 -8.90 -4.80 6.38
CA HIS A 54 -9.39 -3.48 6.77
C HIS A 54 -9.45 -2.53 5.58
N LEU A 55 -8.39 -2.47 4.77
CA LEU A 55 -8.35 -1.58 3.61
C LEU A 55 -9.37 -2.01 2.54
N THR A 56 -9.53 -3.31 2.29
CA THR A 56 -10.55 -3.84 1.37
C THR A 56 -11.94 -3.43 1.79
N ARG A 57 -12.28 -3.52 3.08
CA ARG A 57 -13.60 -3.08 3.58
C ARG A 57 -13.80 -1.57 3.41
N LEU A 58 -12.77 -0.76 3.63
CA LEU A 58 -12.87 0.70 3.44
C LEU A 58 -13.11 1.05 1.97
N ILE A 59 -12.36 0.43 1.06
CA ILE A 59 -12.49 0.66 -0.39
C ILE A 59 -13.87 0.19 -0.87
N ALA A 60 -14.28 -1.03 -0.49
CA ALA A 60 -15.60 -1.57 -0.84
C ALA A 60 -16.74 -0.69 -0.34
N ALA A 61 -16.65 -0.18 0.90
CA ALA A 61 -17.63 0.75 1.44
C ALA A 61 -17.65 2.10 0.70
N TRP A 62 -16.52 2.57 0.19
CA TRP A 62 -16.46 3.77 -0.64
C TRP A 62 -17.08 3.55 -2.03
N THR A 63 -16.82 2.40 -2.64
CA THR A 63 -17.26 2.10 -4.00
C THR A 63 -18.65 1.48 -4.07
N GLY A 64 -19.29 1.18 -2.94
CA GLY A 64 -20.58 0.47 -2.89
C GLY A 64 -20.50 -1.00 -3.29
N CYS A 65 -19.31 -1.61 -3.23
CA CYS A 65 -19.08 -3.01 -3.61
C CYS A 65 -19.14 -3.95 -2.38
N ASP A 66 -19.22 -5.26 -2.64
CA ASP A 66 -19.02 -6.29 -1.61
C ASP A 66 -17.52 -6.46 -1.32
N ALA A 67 -17.13 -6.34 -0.04
CA ALA A 67 -15.76 -6.53 0.40
C ALA A 67 -15.27 -7.99 0.31
N SER A 68 -16.18 -8.95 0.22
CA SER A 68 -15.86 -10.37 0.02
C SER A 68 -15.64 -10.75 -1.44
N ASP A 69 -15.97 -9.86 -2.38
CA ASP A 69 -15.70 -10.07 -3.80
C ASP A 69 -14.18 -10.11 -4.03
N THR A 70 -13.70 -11.20 -4.62
CA THR A 70 -12.29 -11.38 -5.02
C THR A 70 -11.77 -10.19 -5.82
N ARG A 71 -12.59 -9.55 -6.66
CA ARG A 71 -12.20 -8.36 -7.41
C ARG A 71 -11.84 -7.19 -6.49
N MET A 72 -12.57 -7.00 -5.39
CA MET A 72 -12.23 -5.95 -4.42
C MET A 72 -10.94 -6.25 -3.66
N ILE A 73 -10.68 -7.51 -3.37
CA ILE A 73 -9.40 -7.96 -2.81
C ILE A 73 -8.27 -7.63 -3.79
N LEU A 74 -8.42 -7.95 -5.08
CA LEU A 74 -7.44 -7.67 -6.12
C LEU A 74 -7.20 -6.17 -6.33
N HIS A 75 -8.27 -5.35 -6.38
CA HIS A 75 -8.14 -3.90 -6.46
C HIS A 75 -7.39 -3.32 -5.27
N THR A 76 -7.70 -3.79 -4.07
CA THR A 76 -6.99 -3.38 -2.85
C THR A 76 -5.51 -3.76 -2.92
N HIS A 77 -5.22 -5.00 -3.34
CA HIS A 77 -3.85 -5.48 -3.45
C HIS A 77 -3.02 -4.67 -4.45
N ALA A 78 -3.59 -4.35 -5.62
CA ALA A 78 -2.93 -3.53 -6.64
C ALA A 78 -2.60 -2.12 -6.10
N LEU A 79 -3.53 -1.49 -5.37
CA LEU A 79 -3.32 -0.18 -4.74
C LEU A 79 -2.22 -0.23 -3.67
N ILE A 80 -2.19 -1.27 -2.83
CA ILE A 80 -1.08 -1.50 -1.89
C ILE A 80 0.25 -1.66 -2.65
N GLY A 81 0.22 -2.32 -3.81
CA GLY A 81 1.36 -2.48 -4.71
C GLY A 81 2.00 -1.16 -5.13
N GLU A 82 1.21 -0.12 -5.40
CA GLU A 82 1.74 1.22 -5.71
C GLU A 82 2.57 1.79 -4.56
N ILE A 83 2.13 1.58 -3.32
CA ILE A 83 2.86 2.03 -2.13
C ILE A 83 4.14 1.19 -1.93
N LEU A 84 4.04 -0.13 -2.08
CA LEU A 84 5.17 -1.04 -1.94
C LEU A 84 6.26 -0.80 -2.98
N ALA A 85 5.91 -0.30 -4.18
CA ALA A 85 6.85 -0.03 -5.26
C ALA A 85 7.99 0.91 -4.82
N PHE A 86 7.72 1.90 -3.97
CA PHE A 86 8.74 2.84 -3.50
C PHE A 86 9.75 2.22 -2.54
N ARG A 87 9.37 1.15 -1.82
CA ARG A 87 10.29 0.40 -0.95
C ARG A 87 11.03 -0.69 -1.72
N LEU A 88 10.29 -1.53 -2.44
CA LEU A 88 10.85 -2.68 -3.14
C LEU A 88 11.70 -2.26 -4.34
N GLY A 89 11.33 -1.16 -5.00
CA GLY A 89 12.06 -0.51 -6.08
C GLY A 89 12.86 0.72 -5.63
N LYS A 90 13.25 0.83 -4.34
CA LYS A 90 13.95 2.01 -3.77
C LYS A 90 15.13 2.44 -4.65
N GLU A 91 16.02 1.51 -4.99
CA GLU A 91 17.21 1.83 -5.79
C GLU A 91 16.85 2.38 -7.17
N THR A 92 15.88 1.75 -7.85
CA THR A 92 15.40 2.19 -9.15
C THR A 92 14.88 3.62 -9.10
N ILE A 93 14.02 3.95 -8.13
CA ILE A 93 13.41 5.28 -8.09
C ILE A 93 14.43 6.36 -7.68
N LEU A 94 15.32 6.07 -6.74
CA LEU A 94 16.39 7.00 -6.32
C LEU A 94 17.30 7.38 -7.50
N LEU A 95 17.76 6.38 -8.27
CA LEU A 95 18.58 6.62 -9.47
C LEU A 95 17.81 7.40 -10.54
N ARG A 96 16.52 7.12 -10.73
CA ARG A 96 15.70 7.78 -11.75
C ARG A 96 15.37 9.23 -11.41
N THR A 97 15.16 9.55 -10.14
CA THR A 97 14.87 10.92 -9.67
C THR A 97 16.13 11.72 -9.36
N GLY A 98 17.29 11.07 -9.25
CA GLY A 98 18.54 11.68 -8.79
C GLY A 98 18.57 11.93 -7.29
N TRP A 99 17.71 11.27 -6.51
CA TRP A 99 17.68 11.40 -5.06
C TRP A 99 18.72 10.50 -4.42
N THR A 100 19.36 10.98 -3.35
CA THR A 100 20.30 10.17 -2.56
C THR A 100 19.59 9.28 -1.54
N ALA A 101 18.47 9.74 -0.98
CA ALA A 101 17.66 9.02 -0.01
C ALA A 101 16.22 9.57 -0.03
N PHE A 102 15.31 8.90 0.69
CA PHE A 102 14.03 9.48 1.04
C PHE A 102 14.18 10.36 2.29
N ASP A 103 13.64 11.57 2.23
CA ASP A 103 13.47 12.47 3.37
C ASP A 103 11.99 12.88 3.49
N GLU A 104 11.69 13.82 4.39
CA GLU A 104 10.32 14.29 4.62
C GLU A 104 9.69 14.90 3.37
N GLU A 105 10.43 15.75 2.65
CA GLU A 105 9.97 16.39 1.42
C GLU A 105 9.65 15.35 0.33
N LYS A 106 10.56 14.40 0.10
CA LYS A 106 10.38 13.34 -0.89
C LYS A 106 9.26 12.37 -0.51
N THR A 107 9.13 12.08 0.78
CA THR A 107 8.02 11.27 1.31
C THR A 107 6.68 11.96 1.06
N GLU A 108 6.62 13.29 1.21
CA GLU A 108 5.41 14.05 0.92
C GLU A 108 5.08 14.09 -0.58
N LEU A 109 6.08 14.20 -1.46
CA LEU A 109 5.87 14.04 -2.90
C LEU A 109 5.28 12.66 -3.25
N ILE A 110 5.79 11.59 -2.65
CA ILE A 110 5.24 10.24 -2.82
C ILE A 110 3.79 10.18 -2.30
N ASN A 111 3.49 10.76 -1.13
CA ASN A 111 2.13 10.82 -0.60
C ASN A 111 1.18 11.53 -1.55
N GLN A 112 1.59 12.65 -2.16
CA GLN A 112 0.77 13.39 -3.12
C GLN A 112 0.51 12.57 -4.39
N THR A 113 1.54 11.93 -4.94
CA THR A 113 1.40 11.04 -6.11
C THR A 113 0.43 9.90 -5.83
N VAL A 114 0.65 9.15 -4.74
CA VAL A 114 -0.22 8.02 -4.39
C VAL A 114 -1.64 8.47 -4.06
N THR A 115 -1.82 9.59 -3.36
CA THR A 115 -3.15 10.15 -3.06
C THR A 115 -3.92 10.44 -4.35
N CYS A 116 -3.27 11.07 -5.33
CA CYS A 116 -3.86 11.34 -6.64
C CYS A 116 -4.33 10.05 -7.33
N HIS A 117 -3.47 9.03 -7.37
CA HIS A 117 -3.83 7.74 -8.00
C HIS A 117 -4.98 7.05 -7.28
N ILE A 118 -4.95 7.02 -5.94
CA ILE A 118 -6.02 6.44 -5.13
C ILE A 118 -7.35 7.14 -5.42
N ASP A 119 -7.38 8.47 -5.47
CA ASP A 119 -8.60 9.21 -5.76
C ASP A 119 -9.18 8.84 -7.13
N LEU A 120 -8.32 8.77 -8.16
CA LEU A 120 -8.73 8.40 -9.52
C LEU A 120 -9.26 6.97 -9.58
N ILE A 121 -8.57 6.02 -8.92
CA ILE A 121 -8.99 4.62 -8.86
C ILE A 121 -10.33 4.50 -8.13
N LEU A 122 -10.47 5.13 -6.97
CA LEU A 122 -11.69 5.09 -6.18
C LEU A 122 -12.89 5.66 -6.97
N GLN A 123 -12.71 6.80 -7.64
CA GLN A 123 -13.74 7.38 -8.49
C GLN A 123 -14.10 6.45 -9.66
N GLY A 124 -13.10 5.89 -10.34
CA GLY A 124 -13.31 4.98 -11.45
C GLY A 124 -14.03 3.68 -11.06
N LEU A 125 -13.73 3.14 -9.87
CA LEU A 125 -14.41 1.98 -9.32
C LEU A 125 -15.86 2.29 -8.94
N SER A 126 -16.12 3.44 -8.31
CA SER A 126 -17.49 3.87 -7.95
C SER A 126 -18.40 4.08 -9.16
N GLN A 127 -17.84 4.43 -10.34
CA GLN A 127 -18.62 4.60 -11.57
C GLN A 127 -18.98 3.28 -12.25
N ARG A 128 -18.20 2.21 -12.01
CA ARG A 128 -18.40 0.88 -12.62
C ARG A 128 -19.24 -0.06 -11.76
N SER A 129 -19.42 0.27 -10.48
CA SER A 129 -20.28 -0.47 -9.53
C SER A 129 -21.74 -0.04 -9.59
N LEU A 130 -22.03 1.09 -10.25
CA LEU A 130 -23.36 1.50 -10.72
C LEU A 130 -23.65 0.87 -12.09
#